data_AF-A0A966WHV9-F1
#
_entry.id   AF-A0A966WHV9-F1
#
_cell.length_a   1.000
_cell.length_b   1.000
_cell.length_c   1.000
_cell.angle_alpha   90.00
_cell.angle_beta   90.00
_cell.angle_gamma   90.00
#
_symmetry.space_group_name_H-M   'P 1'
#
loop_
_entity.id
_entity.type
_entity.pdbx_description
1 polymer ?
#
loop_
_entity_poly.entity_id
_entity_poly.type
_entity_poly.pdbx_seq_one_letter_code
_entity_poly.pdbx_strand_id
1 'polypeptide(L)'
;MAVILGSLDLVRGFMHTVILPYSATHIACLDLSGPTASDLLRLLGLFGISNFITGATLILTGIYARPVALALLGLIPLCYGFGLITIHQAMDPYPPSTAQWGGLPWMMVILAIYLLTFFAAAALMFRNKREKEKSL
;
A
#
# COMPACT_ATOMS: atom_id res chain seq x y z
N MET A 1 12.71 7.58 -5.00
CA MET A 1 11.29 7.19 -5.07
C MET A 1 10.88 6.28 -3.91
N ALA A 2 11.52 5.12 -3.68
CA ALA A 2 11.17 4.21 -2.58
C ALA A 2 11.12 4.90 -1.20
N VAL A 3 12.10 5.75 -0.87
CA VAL A 3 12.11 6.52 0.39
C VAL A 3 10.90 7.45 0.50
N ILE A 4 10.51 8.14 -0.58
CA ILE A 4 9.36 9.05 -0.59
C ILE A 4 8.06 8.27 -0.37
N LEU A 5 7.89 7.16 -1.09
CA LEU A 5 6.73 6.28 -0.92
C LEU A 5 6.69 5.70 0.50
N GLY A 6 7.85 5.30 1.03
CA GLY A 6 7.96 4.84 2.41
C GLY A 6 7.59 5.91 3.44
N SER A 7 7.97 7.18 3.21
CA SER A 7 7.53 8.30 4.06
C SER A 7 6.02 8.52 4.00
N LEU A 8 5.39 8.40 2.83
CA LEU A 8 3.94 8.46 2.69
C LEU A 8 3.26 7.31 3.43
N ASP A 9 3.84 6.11 3.42
CA ASP A 9 3.39 4.97 4.21
C ASP A 9 3.48 5.24 5.72
N LEU A 10 4.55 5.87 6.21
CA LEU A 10 4.64 6.27 7.61
C LEU A 10 3.55 7.28 8.01
N VAL A 11 3.26 8.26 7.15
CA VAL A 11 2.16 9.22 7.36
C VAL A 11 0.82 8.50 7.44
N ARG A 12 0.56 7.56 6.53
CA ARG A 12 -0.65 6.72 6.56
C ARG A 12 -0.72 5.86 7.83
N GLY A 13 0.40 5.28 8.23
CA GLY A 13 0.51 4.52 9.47
C GLY A 13 0.14 5.37 10.68
N PHE A 14 0.66 6.59 10.78
CA PHE A 14 0.29 7.53 11.84
C PHE A 14 -1.20 7.88 11.81
N MET A 15 -1.74 8.17 10.63
CA MET A 15 -3.16 8.51 10.45
C MET A 15 -4.09 7.37 10.90
N HIS A 16 -3.75 6.14 10.52
CA HIS A 16 -4.57 4.96 10.79
C HIS A 16 -4.24 4.27 12.12
N THR A 17 -3.39 4.85 12.98
CA THR A 17 -3.11 4.28 14.32
C THR A 17 -3.24 5.32 15.43
N VAL A 18 -2.61 6.49 15.27
CA VAL A 18 -2.54 7.51 16.33
C VAL A 18 -3.76 8.41 16.31
N ILE A 19 -4.18 8.86 15.11
CA ILE A 19 -5.38 9.69 14.93
C ILE A 19 -6.52 8.90 14.26
N LEU A 20 -6.62 7.62 14.63
CA LEU A 20 -7.49 6.63 14.02
C LEU A 20 -8.97 7.07 13.92
N PRO A 21 -9.64 7.59 14.97
CA PRO A 21 -11.05 7.98 14.86
C PRO A 21 -11.31 9.08 13.82
N TYR A 22 -10.40 10.05 13.72
CA TYR A 22 -10.48 11.12 12.73
C TYR A 22 -10.28 10.56 11.32
N SER A 23 -9.24 9.76 11.15
CA SER A 23 -8.95 9.14 9.85
C SER A 23 -10.07 8.22 9.38
N ALA A 24 -10.68 7.44 10.29
CA ALA A 24 -11.80 6.57 9.99
C ALA A 24 -13.00 7.35 9.42
N THR A 25 -13.37 8.46 10.04
CA THR A 25 -14.59 9.21 9.72
C THR A 25 -14.41 10.22 8.58
N HIS A 26 -13.25 10.85 8.46
CA HIS A 26 -13.04 11.98 7.53
C HIS A 26 -12.24 11.59 6.28
N ILE A 27 -11.51 10.47 6.32
CA ILE A 27 -10.59 10.07 5.23
C ILE A 27 -11.02 8.73 4.64
N ALA A 28 -11.23 7.74 5.51
CA ALA A 28 -11.80 6.46 5.10
C ALA A 28 -13.33 6.53 4.94
N CYS A 29 -13.97 7.61 5.42
CA CYS A 29 -15.42 7.85 5.36
C CYS A 29 -16.28 6.70 5.90
N LEU A 30 -15.78 6.02 6.94
CA LEU A 30 -16.46 4.90 7.57
C LEU A 30 -17.62 5.39 8.44
N ASP A 31 -18.76 4.71 8.35
CA ASP A 31 -19.87 4.88 9.28
C ASP A 31 -19.57 4.12 10.57
N LEU A 32 -19.43 4.88 11.66
CA LEU A 32 -19.15 4.37 13.00
C LEU A 32 -20.38 4.41 13.92
N SER A 33 -21.57 4.68 13.39
CA SER A 33 -22.83 4.68 14.16
C SER A 33 -23.40 3.28 14.40
N GLY A 34 -23.01 2.31 13.57
CA GLY A 34 -23.50 0.94 13.60
C GLY A 34 -22.77 0.01 14.58
N PRO A 35 -23.28 -1.22 14.78
CA PRO A 35 -22.71 -2.20 15.70
C PRO A 35 -21.31 -2.69 15.30
N THR A 36 -20.91 -2.51 14.03
CA THR A 36 -19.60 -2.92 13.50
C THR A 36 -18.50 -1.88 13.67
N ALA A 37 -18.78 -0.73 14.31
CA ALA A 37 -17.84 0.38 14.44
C ALA A 37 -16.50 -0.03 15.07
N SER A 38 -16.54 -0.86 16.11
CA SER A 38 -15.33 -1.34 16.79
C SER A 38 -14.46 -2.20 15.88
N ASP A 39 -15.07 -3.10 15.11
CA ASP A 39 -14.36 -3.97 14.16
C ASP A 39 -13.74 -3.17 13.01
N LEU A 40 -14.48 -2.18 12.48
CA LEU A 40 -13.98 -1.27 11.44
C LEU A 40 -12.76 -0.47 11.92
N LEU A 41 -12.82 0.08 13.13
CA LEU A 41 -11.69 0.78 13.74
C LEU A 41 -10.50 -0.17 13.96
N ARG A 42 -10.75 -1.40 14.43
CA ARG A 42 -9.70 -2.39 14.64
C ARG A 42 -9.01 -2.79 13.33
N LEU A 43 -9.78 -3.02 12.27
CA LEU A 43 -9.25 -3.35 10.95
C LEU A 43 -8.43 -2.19 10.36
N LEU A 44 -8.94 -0.96 10.45
CA LEU A 44 -8.20 0.22 10.00
C LEU A 44 -6.92 0.43 10.83
N GLY A 45 -6.99 0.20 12.14
CA GLY A 45 -5.84 0.18 13.06
C GLY A 45 -4.74 -0.80 12.62
N LEU A 46 -5.12 -2.05 12.36
CA LEU A 46 -4.20 -3.09 11.88
C LEU A 46 -3.60 -2.72 10.52
N PHE A 47 -4.41 -2.13 9.63
CA PHE A 47 -3.91 -1.61 8.37
C PHE A 47 -2.87 -0.51 8.57
N GLY A 48 -3.09 0.41 9.50
CA GLY A 48 -2.11 1.44 9.87
C GLY A 48 -0.79 0.88 10.40
N ILE A 49 -0.83 -0.17 11.22
CA ILE A 49 0.39 -0.87 11.68
C ILE A 49 1.17 -1.43 10.48
N SER A 50 0.48 -2.05 9.53
CA SER A 50 1.11 -2.56 8.31
C SER A 50 1.74 -1.45 7.45
N ASN A 51 1.17 -0.24 7.46
CA ASN A 51 1.75 0.91 6.77
C ASN A 51 3.04 1.38 7.44
N PHE A 52 3.15 1.36 8.77
CA PHE A 52 4.42 1.66 9.44
C PHE A 52 5.54 0.68 9.04
N ILE A 53 5.22 -0.62 9.06
CA ILE A 53 6.19 -1.68 8.70
C ILE A 53 6.64 -1.50 7.24
N THR A 54 5.69 -1.30 6.33
CA THR A 54 5.98 -1.10 4.91
C THR A 54 6.79 0.17 4.67
N GLY A 55 6.42 1.28 5.32
CA GLY A 55 7.12 2.55 5.23
C GLY A 55 8.56 2.49 5.71
N ALA A 56 8.79 1.93 6.90
CA ALA A 56 10.13 1.73 7.44
C ALA A 56 10.97 0.82 6.52
N THR A 57 10.39 -0.27 6.02
CA THR A 57 11.08 -1.20 5.13
C THR A 57 11.49 -0.53 3.82
N LEU A 58 10.61 0.26 3.19
CA LEU A 58 10.91 0.98 1.95
C LEU A 58 11.96 2.08 2.14
N ILE A 59 11.96 2.76 3.29
CA ILE A 59 12.98 3.76 3.60
C ILE A 59 14.34 3.07 3.77
N LEU A 60 14.42 2.05 4.63
CA LEU A 60 15.67 1.35 4.90
C LEU A 60 16.24 0.70 3.64
N THR A 61 15.41 -0.04 2.91
CA THR A 61 15.86 -0.66 1.65
C THR A 61 16.14 0.37 0.56
N GLY A 62 15.39 1.48 0.51
CA GLY A 62 15.64 2.56 -0.43
C GLY A 62 17.00 3.24 -0.24
N ILE A 63 17.47 3.31 1.01
CA ILE A 63 18.79 3.86 1.38
C ILE A 63 19.89 2.82 1.16
N TYR A 64 19.73 1.63 1.73
CA TYR A 64 20.82 0.65 1.87
C TYR A 64 20.83 -0.47 0.82
N ALA A 65 19.68 -0.77 0.19
CA ALA A 65 19.52 -1.93 -0.69
C ALA A 65 18.57 -1.63 -1.86
N ARG A 66 18.97 -0.70 -2.74
CA ARG A 66 18.12 -0.22 -3.86
C ARG A 66 17.51 -1.33 -4.74
N PRO A 67 18.21 -2.44 -5.08
CA PRO A 67 17.59 -3.54 -5.82
C PRO A 67 16.45 -4.22 -5.05
N VAL A 68 16.59 -4.36 -3.72
CA VAL A 68 15.54 -4.90 -2.85
C VAL A 68 14.36 -3.92 -2.78
N ALA A 69 14.64 -2.61 -2.65
CA ALA A 69 13.60 -1.59 -2.68
C ALA A 69 12.79 -1.67 -3.99
N LEU A 70 13.47 -1.84 -5.13
CA LEU A 70 12.80 -2.02 -6.42
C LEU A 70 11.92 -3.28 -6.42
N ALA A 71 12.42 -4.42 -5.93
CA ALA A 71 11.62 -5.63 -5.82
C ALA A 71 10.36 -5.43 -4.95
N LEU A 72 10.51 -4.71 -3.82
CA LEU A 72 9.39 -4.38 -2.94
C LEU A 72 8.35 -3.48 -3.62
N LEU A 73 8.77 -2.54 -4.46
CA LEU A 73 7.84 -1.69 -5.22
C LEU A 73 6.91 -2.49 -6.14
N GLY A 74 7.39 -3.62 -6.68
CA GLY A 74 6.56 -4.55 -7.44
C GLY A 74 5.77 -5.52 -6.55
N LEU A 75 6.39 -6.01 -5.47
CA LEU A 75 5.78 -7.01 -4.58
C LEU A 75 4.56 -6.48 -3.82
N ILE A 76 4.63 -5.24 -3.31
CA ILE A 76 3.53 -4.63 -2.54
C ILE A 76 2.21 -4.64 -3.33
N PRO A 77 2.10 -4.06 -4.54
CA PRO A 77 0.85 -4.08 -5.30
C PRO A 77 0.41 -5.49 -5.71
N LEU A 78 1.34 -6.42 -5.94
CA LEU A 78 1.00 -7.83 -6.20
C LEU A 78 0.32 -8.47 -4.97
N CYS A 79 0.86 -8.26 -3.77
CA CYS A 79 0.26 -8.75 -2.53
C CYS A 79 -1.13 -8.14 -2.27
N TYR A 80 -1.32 -6.84 -2.58
CA TYR A 80 -2.65 -6.23 -2.52
C TYR A 80 -3.63 -6.88 -3.51
N GLY A 81 -3.20 -7.12 -4.75
CA GLY A 81 -4.02 -7.81 -5.75
C GLY A 81 -4.42 -9.22 -5.31
N PHE A 82 -3.46 -9.99 -4.80
CA PHE A 82 -3.73 -11.31 -4.25
C PHE A 82 -4.70 -11.25 -3.06
N GLY A 83 -4.48 -10.31 -2.12
CA GLY A 83 -5.35 -10.10 -0.97
C GLY A 83 -6.78 -9.72 -1.37
N LEU A 84 -6.97 -8.88 -2.38
CA LEU A 84 -8.29 -8.52 -2.88
C LEU A 84 -9.05 -9.74 -3.44
N ILE A 85 -8.36 -10.62 -4.17
CA ILE A 85 -8.95 -11.84 -4.71
C ILE A 85 -9.38 -12.77 -3.58
N THR A 86 -8.50 -13.01 -2.60
CA THR A 86 -8.80 -13.95 -1.50
C THR A 86 -9.89 -13.42 -0.57
N ILE A 87 -9.89 -12.10 -0.28
CA ILE A 87 -10.96 -11.46 0.49
C ILE A 87 -12.28 -11.54 -0.27
N HIS A 88 -12.29 -11.25 -1.57
CA HIS A 88 -13.52 -11.33 -2.37
C HIS A 88 -14.12 -12.74 -2.36
N GLN A 89 -13.29 -13.77 -2.54
CA GLN A 89 -13.72 -15.16 -2.46
C GLN A 89 -14.25 -15.54 -1.07
N ALA A 90 -13.62 -15.04 0.00
CA ALA A 90 -14.07 -15.30 1.37
C ALA A 90 -15.38 -14.57 1.71
N MET A 91 -15.67 -13.45 1.05
CA MET A 91 -16.86 -12.64 1.27
C MET A 91 -18.08 -13.09 0.45
N ASP A 92 -17.89 -13.83 -0.64
CA ASP A 92 -18.94 -14.26 -1.56
C ASP A 92 -20.17 -14.92 -0.89
N PRO A 93 -20.04 -15.74 0.18
CA PRO A 93 -21.19 -16.33 0.86
C PRO A 93 -21.98 -15.36 1.74
N TYR A 94 -21.47 -14.16 2.00
CA TYR A 94 -22.04 -13.19 2.95
C TYR A 94 -22.74 -12.04 2.22
N PRO A 95 -23.70 -11.36 2.88
CA PRO A 95 -24.32 -10.17 2.30
C PRO A 95 -23.27 -9.12 1.90
N PRO A 96 -23.49 -8.38 0.80
CA PRO A 96 -22.58 -7.34 0.35
C PRO A 96 -22.28 -6.33 1.47
N SER A 97 -21.02 -5.92 1.57
CA SER A 97 -20.61 -4.89 2.52
C SER A 97 -21.31 -3.56 2.19
N THR A 98 -21.87 -2.92 3.21
CA THR A 98 -22.42 -1.56 3.11
C THR A 98 -21.38 -0.48 3.45
N ALA A 99 -20.14 -0.88 3.77
CA ALA A 99 -19.09 0.05 4.14
C ALA A 99 -18.68 0.92 2.93
N GLN A 100 -18.78 2.24 3.09
CA GLN A 100 -18.30 3.20 2.11
C GLN A 100 -16.80 3.43 2.32
N TRP A 101 -15.97 2.65 1.64
CA TRP A 101 -14.51 2.74 1.72
C TRP A 101 -13.98 3.99 0.99
N GLY A 102 -14.24 5.18 1.54
CA GLY A 102 -13.86 6.47 0.94
C GLY A 102 -12.36 6.65 0.70
N GLY A 103 -11.52 5.93 1.45
CA GLY A 103 -10.06 5.91 1.28
C GLY A 103 -9.56 5.05 0.11
N LEU A 104 -10.42 4.22 -0.49
CA LEU A 104 -10.06 3.27 -1.55
C LEU A 104 -9.42 3.95 -2.78
N PRO A 105 -9.98 5.04 -3.35
CA PRO A 105 -9.38 5.69 -4.52
C PRO A 105 -7.94 6.15 -4.26
N TRP A 106 -7.66 6.66 -3.05
CA TRP A 106 -6.33 7.14 -2.71
C TRP A 106 -5.32 6.01 -2.53
N MET A 107 -5.76 4.88 -1.97
CA MET A 107 -4.97 3.66 -1.95
C MET A 107 -4.63 3.19 -3.37
N MET A 108 -5.59 3.20 -4.29
CA MET A 108 -5.38 2.77 -5.69
C MET A 108 -4.38 3.68 -6.42
N VAL A 109 -4.45 5.00 -6.22
CA VAL A 109 -3.46 5.94 -6.76
C VAL A 109 -2.05 5.60 -6.28
N ILE A 110 -1.90 5.36 -4.98
CA ILE A 110 -0.60 5.01 -4.41
C ILE A 110 -0.08 3.69 -5.00
N LEU A 111 -0.91 2.64 -5.06
CA LEU A 111 -0.55 1.35 -5.68
C LEU A 111 -0.17 1.49 -7.15
N ALA A 112 -0.84 2.38 -7.90
CA ALA A 112 -0.46 2.69 -9.27
C ALA A 112 0.93 3.34 -9.33
N ILE A 113 1.25 4.26 -8.42
CA ILE A 113 2.60 4.88 -8.35
C ILE A 113 3.67 3.82 -8.01
N TYR A 114 3.37 2.86 -7.13
CA TYR A 114 4.25 1.71 -6.85
C TYR A 114 4.58 0.95 -8.14
N LEU A 115 3.56 0.55 -8.91
CA LEU A 115 3.72 -0.18 -10.17
C LEU A 115 4.46 0.63 -11.23
N LEU A 116 4.06 1.89 -11.45
CA LEU A 116 4.70 2.77 -12.43
C LEU A 116 6.19 2.97 -12.12
N THR A 117 6.52 3.17 -10.85
CA THR A 117 7.91 3.30 -10.42
C THR A 117 8.69 2.01 -10.66
N PHE A 118 8.10 0.86 -10.34
CA PHE A 118 8.70 -0.45 -10.57
C PHE A 118 9.00 -0.68 -12.05
N PHE A 119 8.01 -0.51 -12.94
CA PHE A 119 8.19 -0.73 -14.37
C PHE A 119 9.18 0.26 -15.00
N ALA A 120 9.14 1.54 -14.62
CA ALA A 120 10.08 2.54 -15.11
C ALA A 120 11.53 2.19 -14.73
N ALA A 121 11.77 1.84 -13.47
CA ALA A 121 13.10 1.48 -12.99
C ALA A 121 13.60 0.15 -13.61
N ALA A 122 12.73 -0.85 -13.74
CA ALA A 122 13.06 -2.10 -14.42
C ALA A 122 13.45 -1.85 -15.89
N ALA A 123 12.67 -1.06 -16.62
CA ALA A 123 12.96 -0.72 -18.02
C ALA A 123 14.32 -0.02 -18.19
N LEU A 124 14.65 0.92 -17.30
CA LEU A 124 15.95 1.60 -17.30
C LEU A 124 17.10 0.62 -17.01
N MET A 125 16.92 -0.31 -16.06
CA MET A 125 17.93 -1.34 -15.79
C MET A 125 18.15 -2.26 -16.99
N PHE A 126 17.10 -2.71 -17.66
CA PHE A 126 17.21 -3.53 -18.87
C PHE A 126 17.90 -2.78 -20.01
N ARG A 127 17.59 -1.50 -20.21
CA ARG A 127 18.24 -0.66 -21.23
C ARG A 127 19.74 -0.52 -20.96
N ASN A 128 20.12 -0.17 -19.73
CA ASN A 128 21.53 0.03 -19.35
C ASN A 128 22.34 -1.27 -19.46
N LYS A 129 21.73 -2.43 -19.18
CA LYS A 129 22.39 -3.73 -19.36
C LYS A 129 22.69 -4.00 -20.84
N ARG A 130 21.72 -3.76 -21.73
CA ARG A 130 21.88 -3.91 -23.19
C ARG A 130 22.94 -2.98 -23.78
N GLU A 131 23.03 -1.74 -23.31
CA GLU A 131 24.05 -0.80 -23.78
C GLU A 131 25.46 -1.25 -23.40
N LYS A 132 25.66 -1.78 -22.19
CA LYS A 132 26.94 -2.35 -21.76
C LYS A 132 27.36 -3.57 -22.59
N GLU A 133 26.41 -4.44 -22.92
CA GLU A 133 26.67 -5.62 -23.76
C GLU A 133 27.07 -5.25 -25.20
N LYS A 134 26.61 -4.12 -25.73
CA LYS A 134 26.99 -3.62 -27.07
C LYS A 134 28.35 -2.91 -27.12
N SER A 135 28.88 -2.49 -25.96
CA SER A 135 30.17 -1.79 -25.86
C SER A 135 31.36 -2.72 -25.60
N LEU A 136 31.09 -4.02 -25.47
CA LEU A 136 32.07 -5.11 -25.31
C LEU A 136 32.27 -5.83 -26.66
#